data_AF-K1TJP1-F1
#
_entry.id   AF-K1TJP1-F1
#
_cell.length_a   1.000
_cell.length_b   1.000
_cell.length_c   1.000
_cell.angle_alpha   90.00
_cell.angle_beta   90.00
_cell.angle_gamma   90.00
#
_symmetry.space_group_name_H-M   'P 1'
#
loop_
_entity.id
_entity.type
_entity.pdbx_description
1 polymer ?
#
loop_
_entity_poly.entity_id
_entity_poly.type
_entity_poly.pdbx_seq_one_letter_code
_entity_poly.pdbx_strand_id
1 'polypeptide(L)'
;MYDEYKAGRKPMPPELAEQMPVLKDLLMALGYKIVTKEGYEADDILGTLAFSCKDGDECYIATGDRDSLQLVGDNVKVLLASTKMGRPETNIYDVKRIKDDYGVTPHQLIDIKALMGDSSDNIPGVSGVGQKTAQSLISELGSIQNIYDNIDTIDIRETLRNKLKNDKDSAFMSYKLGEIYKSVPIETDYS
;
A
#
# COMPACT_ATOMS: atom_id res chain seq x y z
N MET A 1 -1.47 -4.79 -18.45
CA MET A 1 -1.61 -3.77 -17.39
C MET A 1 -3.09 -3.40 -17.35
N TYR A 2 -3.68 -3.14 -16.19
CA TYR A 2 -5.09 -2.73 -16.11
C TYR A 2 -5.19 -1.27 -16.58
N ASP A 3 -5.81 -1.03 -17.73
CA ASP A 3 -5.79 0.28 -18.42
C ASP A 3 -6.43 1.41 -17.60
N GLU A 4 -7.28 1.03 -16.66
CA GLU A 4 -8.03 1.93 -15.80
C GLU A 4 -7.30 2.32 -14.50
N TYR A 5 -6.16 1.69 -14.21
CA TYR A 5 -5.36 1.99 -13.02
C TYR A 5 -4.92 3.46 -13.04
N LYS A 6 -5.28 4.20 -11.98
CA LYS A 6 -5.01 5.65 -11.83
C LYS A 6 -5.59 6.53 -12.95
N ALA A 7 -6.49 6.03 -13.78
CA ALA A 7 -7.02 6.72 -14.97
C ALA A 7 -7.82 8.01 -14.69
N GLY A 8 -8.13 8.30 -13.42
CA GLY A 8 -8.80 9.54 -12.98
C GLY A 8 -7.89 10.61 -12.35
N ARG A 9 -6.58 10.36 -12.22
CA ARG A 9 -5.68 11.30 -11.55
C ARG A 9 -5.48 12.55 -12.42
N LYS A 10 -5.73 13.72 -11.83
CA LYS A 10 -5.44 15.00 -12.48
C LYS A 10 -3.92 15.15 -12.66
N PRO A 11 -3.45 15.74 -13.78
CA PRO A 11 -2.04 16.05 -13.92
C PRO A 11 -1.59 17.03 -12.83
N MET A 12 -0.29 17.03 -12.58
CA MET A 12 0.33 18.00 -11.66
C MET A 12 0.02 19.43 -12.12
N PRO A 13 -0.42 20.33 -11.23
CA PRO A 13 -0.61 21.74 -11.56
C PRO A 13 0.69 22.38 -12.07
N PRO A 14 0.66 23.23 -13.11
CA PRO A 14 1.87 23.86 -13.66
C PRO A 14 2.67 24.64 -12.60
N GLU A 15 1.98 25.35 -11.70
CA GLU A 15 2.64 26.15 -10.67
C GLU A 15 3.40 25.28 -9.66
N LEU A 16 2.96 24.03 -9.47
CA LEU A 16 3.67 23.05 -8.65
C LEU A 16 4.84 22.44 -9.43
N ALA A 17 4.65 22.14 -10.72
CA ALA A 17 5.69 21.59 -11.58
C ALA A 17 6.92 22.51 -11.69
N GLU A 18 6.70 23.83 -11.77
CA GLU A 18 7.76 24.84 -11.79
C GLU A 18 8.60 24.87 -10.50
N GLN A 19 8.03 24.43 -9.37
CA GLN A 19 8.73 24.38 -8.08
C GLN A 19 9.58 23.11 -7.90
N MET A 20 9.30 22.04 -8.66
CA MET A 20 9.96 20.75 -8.50
C MET A 20 11.49 20.80 -8.71
N PRO A 21 12.04 21.50 -9.72
CA PRO A 21 13.50 21.60 -9.89
C PRO A 21 14.18 22.26 -8.70
N VAL A 22 13.63 23.40 -8.23
CA VAL A 22 14.17 24.16 -7.09
C VAL A 22 14.13 23.33 -5.81
N LEU A 23 13.04 22.58 -5.59
CA LEU A 23 12.92 21.69 -4.45
C LEU A 23 14.00 20.58 -4.48
N LYS A 24 14.25 19.98 -5.65
CA LYS A 24 15.28 18.95 -5.80
C LYS A 24 16.67 19.51 -5.53
N ASP A 25 16.99 20.70 -6.06
CA ASP A 25 18.27 21.37 -5.83
C ASP A 25 18.48 21.67 -4.35
N LEU A 26 17.45 22.16 -3.67
CA LEU A 26 17.49 22.40 -2.22
C LEU A 26 17.72 21.12 -1.43
N LEU A 27 17.00 20.04 -1.74
CA LEU A 27 17.16 18.75 -1.07
C LEU A 27 18.58 18.20 -1.25
N MET A 28 19.13 18.28 -2.47
CA MET A 28 20.52 17.89 -2.72
C MET A 28 21.52 18.76 -1.96
N ALA A 29 21.30 20.07 -1.89
CA ALA A 29 22.15 21.00 -1.12
C ALA A 29 22.10 20.74 0.40
N LEU A 30 20.98 20.23 0.91
CA LEU A 30 20.83 19.79 2.30
C LEU A 30 21.45 18.40 2.57
N GLY A 31 21.97 17.73 1.55
CA GLY A 31 22.62 16.43 1.66
C GLY A 31 21.67 15.23 1.48
N TYR A 32 20.42 15.44 1.05
CA TYR A 32 19.52 14.34 0.73
C TYR A 32 19.90 13.67 -0.59
N LYS A 33 19.90 12.34 -0.61
CA LYS A 33 20.03 11.54 -1.83
C LYS A 33 18.66 11.44 -2.50
N ILE A 34 18.58 11.82 -3.78
CA ILE A 34 17.36 11.69 -4.58
C ILE A 34 17.49 10.42 -5.43
N VAL A 35 16.55 9.49 -5.24
CA VAL A 35 16.51 8.23 -5.99
C VAL A 35 15.31 8.24 -6.92
N THR A 36 15.55 7.97 -8.20
CA THR A 36 14.51 7.88 -9.23
C THR A 36 14.81 6.73 -10.17
N LYS A 37 13.77 6.02 -10.61
CA LYS A 37 13.88 4.95 -11.61
C LYS A 37 12.71 5.01 -12.58
N GLU A 38 13.02 5.16 -13.86
CA GLU A 38 12.00 5.10 -14.92
C GLU A 38 11.34 3.73 -14.95
N GLY A 39 10.01 3.70 -15.13
CA GLY A 39 9.21 2.48 -15.15
C GLY A 39 8.79 1.94 -13.79
N TYR A 40 9.15 2.62 -12.70
CA TYR A 40 8.78 2.25 -11.33
C TYR A 40 8.15 3.42 -10.60
N GLU A 41 7.26 3.11 -9.66
CA GLU A 41 6.63 4.10 -8.81
C GLU A 41 7.50 4.43 -7.58
N ALA A 42 7.21 5.55 -6.92
CA ALA A 42 8.02 6.01 -5.79
C ALA A 42 7.86 5.11 -4.55
N ASP A 43 6.68 4.53 -4.37
CA ASP A 43 6.37 3.51 -3.37
C ASP A 43 7.16 2.21 -3.62
N ASP A 44 7.38 1.79 -4.88
CA ASP A 44 8.27 0.65 -5.19
C ASP A 44 9.73 0.92 -4.78
N ILE A 45 10.20 2.15 -5.00
CA ILE A 45 11.53 2.59 -4.54
C ILE A 45 11.59 2.56 -3.01
N LEU A 46 10.58 3.11 -2.33
CA LEU A 46 10.47 3.07 -0.87
C LEU A 46 10.42 1.61 -0.36
N GLY A 47 9.65 0.75 -1.02
CA GLY A 47 9.54 -0.67 -0.68
C GLY A 47 10.87 -1.41 -0.82
N THR A 48 11.64 -1.11 -1.87
CA THR A 48 12.96 -1.70 -2.10
C THR A 48 13.97 -1.25 -1.04
N LEU A 49 14.01 0.05 -0.71
CA LEU A 49 14.91 0.57 0.33
C LEU A 49 14.51 0.10 1.74
N ALA A 50 13.22 0.06 2.04
CA ALA A 50 12.74 -0.49 3.31
C ALA A 50 13.07 -1.99 3.43
N PHE A 51 13.04 -2.72 2.32
CA PHE A 51 13.43 -4.12 2.29
C PHE A 51 14.94 -4.33 2.54
N SER A 52 15.81 -3.42 2.10
CA SER A 52 17.25 -3.54 2.38
C SER A 52 17.62 -3.27 3.84
N CYS A 53 16.80 -2.52 4.58
CA CYS A 53 17.01 -2.25 6.01
C CYS A 53 16.72 -3.45 6.95
N LYS A 54 16.26 -4.58 6.40
CA LYS A 54 15.91 -5.77 7.19
C LYS A 54 17.08 -6.34 8.00
N ASP A 55 18.30 -6.14 7.53
CA ASP A 55 19.51 -6.75 8.11
C ASP A 55 20.28 -5.83 9.07
N GLY A 56 19.70 -4.69 9.49
CA GLY A 56 20.32 -3.92 10.58
C GLY A 56 19.69 -2.56 10.85
N ASP A 57 19.53 -1.73 9.83
CA ASP A 57 19.16 -0.33 10.02
C ASP A 57 17.69 -0.13 10.42
N GLU A 58 17.43 0.84 11.29
CA GLU A 58 16.06 1.32 11.50
C GLU A 58 15.62 2.19 10.31
N CYS A 59 14.50 1.82 9.70
CA CYS A 59 13.91 2.52 8.56
C CYS A 59 12.62 3.25 8.97
N TYR A 60 12.52 4.52 8.57
CA TYR A 60 11.31 5.33 8.75
C TYR A 60 10.83 5.84 7.38
N ILE A 61 9.64 5.42 6.97
CA ILE A 61 9.02 5.86 5.72
C ILE A 61 8.08 7.05 6.03
N ALA A 62 8.44 8.25 5.59
CA ALA A 62 7.59 9.43 5.72
C ALA A 62 6.68 9.59 4.48
N THR A 63 5.38 9.43 4.66
CA THR A 63 4.41 9.48 3.55
C THR A 63 3.01 9.84 4.04
N GLY A 64 2.17 10.37 3.16
CA GLY A 64 0.72 10.48 3.38
C GLY A 64 -0.06 9.26 2.89
N ASP A 65 0.62 8.33 2.22
CA ASP A 65 0.03 7.16 1.60
C ASP A 65 -0.10 5.99 2.58
N ARG A 66 -1.31 5.46 2.71
CA ARG A 66 -1.60 4.32 3.58
C ARG A 66 -1.14 2.99 2.98
N ASP A 67 -0.88 2.91 1.68
CA ASP A 67 -0.41 1.68 1.05
C ASP A 67 0.96 1.27 1.56
N SER A 68 1.79 2.24 1.94
CA SER A 68 3.10 2.00 2.56
C SER A 68 3.00 1.28 3.90
N LEU A 69 1.83 1.23 4.56
CA LEU A 69 1.64 0.45 5.78
C LEU A 69 1.90 -1.05 5.58
N GLN A 70 1.78 -1.57 4.34
CA GLN A 70 2.13 -2.95 4.02
C GLN A 70 3.64 -3.24 4.16
N LEU A 71 4.49 -2.20 4.21
CA LEU A 71 5.94 -2.30 4.33
C LEU A 71 6.42 -2.36 5.79
N VAL A 72 5.53 -2.11 6.76
CA VAL A 72 5.88 -2.13 8.18
C VAL A 72 6.34 -3.53 8.59
N GLY A 73 7.43 -3.58 9.36
CA GLY A 73 8.05 -4.80 9.88
C GLY A 73 8.84 -4.49 11.15
N ASP A 74 9.75 -5.38 11.53
CA ASP A 74 10.51 -5.23 12.79
C ASP A 74 11.38 -3.96 12.79
N ASN A 75 12.10 -3.71 11.70
CA ASN A 75 12.98 -2.55 11.55
C ASN A 75 12.35 -1.39 10.76
N VAL A 76 11.15 -1.55 10.21
CA VAL A 76 10.51 -0.57 9.32
C VAL A 76 9.26 -0.01 9.97
N LYS A 77 9.22 1.31 10.15
CA LYS A 77 8.07 2.06 10.66
C LYS A 77 7.60 3.07 9.61
N VAL A 78 6.29 3.33 9.57
CA VAL A 78 5.71 4.37 8.69
C VAL A 78 5.33 5.59 9.52
N LEU A 79 5.83 6.75 9.12
CA LEU A 79 5.44 8.07 9.63
C LEU A 79 4.32 8.60 8.73
N LEU A 80 3.08 8.21 9.04
CA LEU A 80 1.92 8.56 8.24
C LEU A 80 1.50 10.01 8.53
N ALA A 81 1.69 10.89 7.55
CA ALA A 81 1.24 12.27 7.60
C ALA A 81 -0.27 12.34 7.34
N SER A 82 -1.01 12.95 8.25
CA SER A 82 -2.44 13.24 8.09
C SER A 82 -2.77 14.65 8.56
N THR A 83 -3.93 15.15 8.14
CA THR A 83 -4.47 16.43 8.61
C THR A 83 -5.73 16.16 9.41
N LYS A 84 -5.72 16.53 10.69
CA LYS A 84 -6.87 16.37 11.58
C LYS A 84 -7.31 17.73 12.08
N MET A 85 -8.57 18.08 11.81
CA MET A 85 -9.14 19.39 12.17
C MET A 85 -8.27 20.58 11.69
N GLY A 86 -7.71 20.47 10.48
CA GLY A 86 -6.86 21.51 9.88
C GLY A 86 -5.43 21.60 10.44
N ARG A 87 -5.01 20.68 11.31
CA ARG A 87 -3.66 20.63 11.86
C ARG A 87 -2.91 19.41 11.31
N PRO A 88 -1.65 19.57 10.87
CA PRO A 88 -0.81 18.44 10.49
C PRO A 88 -0.52 17.60 11.72
N GLU A 89 -0.63 16.29 11.57
CA GLU A 89 -0.23 15.29 12.55
C GLU A 89 0.58 14.19 11.85
N THR A 90 1.49 13.57 12.59
CA THR A 90 2.26 12.43 12.10
C THR A 90 2.00 11.26 13.04
N ASN A 91 1.41 10.20 12.50
CA ASN A 91 1.12 8.97 13.23
C ASN A 91 2.22 7.95 12.92
N ILE A 92 2.85 7.41 13.96
CA ILE A 92 3.85 6.36 13.81
C ILE A 92 3.14 5.02 13.78
N TYR A 93 3.28 4.29 12.67
CA TYR A 93 2.78 2.94 12.50
C TYR A 93 3.92 1.93 12.58
N ASP A 94 3.90 1.14 13.65
CA ASP A 94 4.63 -0.11 13.80
C ASP A 94 3.65 -1.30 13.69
N VAL A 95 4.18 -2.53 13.79
CA VAL A 95 3.38 -3.76 13.70
C VAL A 95 2.25 -3.78 14.74
N LYS A 96 2.53 -3.30 15.96
CA LYS A 96 1.55 -3.27 17.05
C LYS A 96 0.41 -2.29 16.73
N ARG A 97 0.73 -1.08 16.28
CA ARG A 97 -0.26 -0.06 15.94
C ARG A 97 -1.16 -0.53 14.78
N ILE A 98 -0.59 -1.21 13.78
CA ILE A 98 -1.39 -1.81 12.70
C ILE A 98 -2.34 -2.85 13.28
N LYS A 99 -1.86 -3.72 14.17
CA LYS A 99 -2.72 -4.72 14.82
C LYS A 99 -3.84 -4.09 15.65
N ASP A 100 -3.55 -3.01 16.39
CA ASP A 100 -4.52 -2.31 17.22
C ASP A 100 -5.61 -1.61 16.38
N ASP A 101 -5.21 -0.93 15.29
CA ASP A 101 -6.13 -0.13 14.46
C ASP A 101 -6.89 -0.99 13.43
N TYR A 102 -6.23 -2.00 12.86
CA TYR A 102 -6.75 -2.80 11.75
C TYR A 102 -7.03 -4.26 12.11
N GLY A 103 -6.64 -4.75 13.29
CA GLY A 103 -6.87 -6.14 13.69
C GLY A 103 -6.06 -7.19 12.90
N VAL A 104 -5.20 -6.77 11.97
CA VAL A 104 -4.43 -7.63 11.07
C VAL A 104 -2.93 -7.30 11.12
N THR A 105 -2.11 -8.09 10.43
CA THR A 105 -0.69 -7.81 10.23
C THR A 105 -0.46 -6.87 9.04
N PRO A 106 0.71 -6.22 8.92
CA PRO A 106 1.02 -5.34 7.78
C PRO A 106 0.80 -6.01 6.41
N HIS A 107 1.26 -7.25 6.25
CA HIS A 107 1.12 -8.03 5.01
C HIS A 107 -0.33 -8.35 4.65
N GLN A 108 -1.27 -8.28 5.59
CA GLN A 108 -2.68 -8.54 5.35
C GLN A 108 -3.45 -7.31 4.88
N LEU A 109 -2.87 -6.11 4.98
CA LEU A 109 -3.51 -4.88 4.53
C LEU A 109 -3.76 -4.90 3.01
N ILE A 110 -2.83 -5.48 2.26
CA ILE A 110 -3.00 -5.67 0.82
C ILE A 110 -4.10 -6.69 0.50
N ASP A 111 -4.22 -7.79 1.25
CA ASP A 111 -5.32 -8.73 1.08
C ASP A 111 -6.68 -8.07 1.33
N ILE A 112 -6.76 -7.20 2.35
CA ILE A 112 -7.97 -6.41 2.61
C ILE A 112 -8.26 -5.53 1.40
N LYS A 113 -7.27 -4.77 0.93
CA LYS A 113 -7.38 -3.87 -0.23
C LYS A 113 -7.79 -4.62 -1.50
N ALA A 114 -7.25 -5.82 -1.72
CA ALA A 114 -7.59 -6.69 -2.84
C ALA A 114 -9.08 -7.08 -2.86
N LEU A 115 -9.70 -7.26 -1.69
CA LEU A 115 -11.13 -7.56 -1.58
C LEU A 115 -12.01 -6.32 -1.66
N MET A 116 -11.63 -5.22 -0.98
CA MET A 116 -12.47 -4.02 -0.91
C MET A 116 -12.30 -3.06 -2.10
N GLY A 117 -11.22 -3.22 -2.88
CA GLY A 117 -10.82 -2.28 -3.92
C GLY A 117 -10.23 -0.98 -3.34
N ASP A 118 -9.90 -0.06 -4.24
CA ASP A 118 -9.46 1.29 -3.92
C ASP A 118 -9.93 2.27 -4.99
N SER A 119 -10.93 3.07 -4.64
CA SER A 119 -11.49 4.05 -5.56
C SER A 119 -10.53 5.17 -5.93
N SER A 120 -9.52 5.47 -5.10
CA SER A 120 -8.54 6.53 -5.38
C SER A 120 -7.59 6.15 -6.51
N ASP A 121 -7.26 4.86 -6.62
CA ASP A 121 -6.43 4.28 -7.68
C ASP A 121 -7.23 3.53 -8.75
N ASN A 122 -8.56 3.60 -8.65
CA ASN A 122 -9.48 2.90 -9.53
C ASN A 122 -9.24 1.37 -9.56
N ILE A 123 -8.93 0.80 -8.39
CA ILE A 123 -8.78 -0.64 -8.18
C ILE A 123 -10.16 -1.21 -7.81
N PRO A 124 -10.69 -2.19 -8.55
CA PRO A 124 -12.10 -2.61 -8.42
C PRO A 124 -12.39 -3.48 -7.18
N GLY A 125 -11.49 -4.39 -6.81
CA GLY A 125 -11.74 -5.39 -5.77
C GLY A 125 -12.89 -6.34 -6.10
N VAL A 126 -13.62 -6.79 -5.08
CA VAL A 126 -14.82 -7.65 -5.20
C VAL A 126 -16.08 -6.81 -5.04
N SER A 127 -17.00 -6.92 -6.00
CA SER A 127 -18.19 -6.09 -6.06
C SER A 127 -19.09 -6.27 -4.84
N GLY A 128 -19.30 -5.17 -4.12
CA GLY A 128 -20.11 -5.14 -2.92
C GLY A 128 -19.48 -5.84 -1.72
N VAL A 129 -18.16 -5.99 -1.69
CA VAL A 129 -17.35 -6.28 -0.50
C VAL A 129 -16.70 -4.96 -0.06
N GLY A 130 -17.12 -4.43 1.09
CA GLY A 130 -16.52 -3.22 1.66
C GLY A 130 -15.47 -3.53 2.72
N GLN A 131 -14.81 -2.47 3.23
CA GLN A 131 -13.73 -2.55 4.21
C GLN A 131 -14.02 -3.50 5.39
N LYS A 132 -15.20 -3.39 6.03
CA LYS A 132 -15.55 -4.23 7.19
C LYS A 132 -15.60 -5.72 6.86
N THR A 133 -16.19 -6.06 5.70
CA THR A 133 -16.31 -7.46 5.27
C THR A 133 -14.94 -8.01 4.87
N ALA A 134 -14.16 -7.25 4.11
CA ALA A 134 -12.80 -7.62 3.73
C ALA A 134 -11.92 -7.85 4.97
N GLN A 135 -11.93 -6.91 5.92
CA GLN A 135 -11.17 -7.01 7.17
C GLN A 135 -11.59 -8.22 8.01
N SER A 136 -12.89 -8.51 8.10
CA SER A 136 -13.38 -9.71 8.82
C SER A 136 -12.85 -11.00 8.16
N LEU A 137 -12.98 -11.11 6.83
CA LEU A 137 -12.53 -12.29 6.09
C LEU A 137 -11.02 -12.51 6.24
N ILE A 138 -10.22 -11.46 6.11
CA ILE A 138 -8.76 -11.56 6.21
C ILE A 138 -8.29 -11.79 7.65
N SER A 139 -8.97 -11.21 8.64
CA SER A 139 -8.65 -11.47 10.05
C SER A 139 -8.88 -12.94 10.43
N GLU A 140 -9.91 -13.56 9.88
CA GLU A 140 -10.27 -14.96 10.16
C GLU A 140 -9.49 -15.96 9.30
N LEU A 141 -9.35 -15.67 8.00
CA LEU A 141 -8.83 -16.61 6.99
C LEU A 141 -7.40 -16.29 6.56
N GLY A 142 -6.83 -15.18 7.01
CA GLY A 142 -5.41 -14.89 6.79
C GLY A 142 -5.10 -14.19 5.47
N SER A 143 -5.55 -14.71 4.33
CA SER A 143 -5.22 -14.19 2.99
C SER A 143 -6.32 -14.44 1.96
N ILE A 144 -6.31 -13.71 0.84
CA ILE A 144 -7.21 -13.98 -0.29
C ILE A 144 -6.99 -15.38 -0.86
N GLN A 145 -5.74 -15.86 -0.87
CA GLN A 145 -5.42 -17.21 -1.35
C GLN A 145 -6.17 -18.26 -0.52
N ASN A 146 -6.08 -18.17 0.81
CA ASN A 146 -6.75 -19.11 1.69
C ASN A 146 -8.29 -19.04 1.60
N ILE A 147 -8.86 -17.85 1.35
CA ILE A 147 -10.30 -17.68 1.07
C ILE A 147 -10.69 -18.48 -0.16
N TYR A 148 -9.94 -18.35 -1.25
CA TYR A 148 -10.28 -18.98 -2.52
C TYR A 148 -10.00 -20.48 -2.56
N ASP A 149 -8.99 -20.95 -1.83
CA ASP A 149 -8.69 -22.37 -1.69
C ASP A 149 -9.76 -23.11 -0.90
N ASN A 150 -10.47 -22.41 0.01
CA ASN A 150 -11.50 -22.96 0.87
C ASN A 150 -12.90 -22.38 0.59
N ILE A 151 -13.11 -21.79 -0.58
CA ILE A 151 -14.31 -21.00 -0.88
C ILE A 151 -15.62 -21.79 -0.81
N ASP A 152 -15.58 -23.12 -0.83
CA ASP A 152 -16.74 -24.00 -0.72
C ASP A 152 -17.01 -24.48 0.71
N THR A 153 -16.02 -24.37 1.61
CA THR A 153 -16.07 -24.92 2.97
C THR A 153 -16.15 -23.85 4.06
N ILE A 154 -15.70 -22.61 3.78
CA ILE A 154 -15.78 -21.51 4.74
C ILE A 154 -17.23 -21.15 5.10
N ASP A 155 -17.47 -20.86 6.38
CA ASP A 155 -18.80 -20.49 6.89
C ASP A 155 -19.10 -19.01 6.59
N ILE A 156 -19.66 -18.77 5.40
CA ILE A 156 -20.09 -17.44 4.95
C ILE A 156 -21.46 -17.53 4.27
N ARG A 157 -22.16 -16.39 4.24
CA ARG A 157 -23.43 -16.26 3.52
C ARG A 157 -23.26 -16.61 2.04
N GLU A 158 -24.21 -17.36 1.50
CA GLU A 158 -24.18 -17.81 0.10
C GLU A 158 -24.08 -16.65 -0.90
N THR A 159 -24.71 -15.51 -0.59
CA THR A 159 -24.61 -14.29 -1.41
C THR A 159 -23.19 -13.72 -1.45
N LEU A 160 -22.44 -13.79 -0.34
CA LEU A 160 -21.04 -13.36 -0.29
C LEU A 160 -20.14 -14.36 -1.01
N ARG A 161 -20.39 -15.66 -0.85
CA ARG A 161 -19.69 -16.72 -1.58
C ARG A 161 -19.79 -16.53 -3.09
N ASN A 162 -20.99 -16.25 -3.59
CA ASN A 162 -21.22 -16.01 -5.02
C ASN A 162 -20.49 -14.76 -5.54
N LYS A 163 -20.46 -13.66 -4.77
CA LYS A 163 -19.68 -12.47 -5.12
C LYS A 163 -18.19 -12.78 -5.23
N LEU A 164 -17.63 -13.43 -4.20
CA LEU A 164 -16.22 -13.81 -4.17
C LEU A 164 -15.86 -14.69 -5.38
N LYS A 165 -16.69 -15.71 -5.67
CA LYS A 165 -16.49 -16.60 -6.83
C LYS A 165 -16.53 -15.85 -8.16
N ASN A 166 -17.52 -14.98 -8.35
CA ASN A 166 -17.69 -14.22 -9.59
C ASN A 166 -16.53 -13.26 -9.85
N ASP A 167 -16.02 -12.62 -8.80
CA ASP A 167 -14.98 -11.59 -8.91
C ASP A 167 -13.60 -12.09 -8.46
N LYS A 168 -13.34 -13.40 -8.51
CA LYS A 168 -12.05 -14.01 -8.12
C LYS A 168 -10.88 -13.36 -8.86
N ASP A 169 -10.97 -13.27 -10.18
CA ASP A 169 -9.90 -12.72 -11.01
C ASP A 169 -9.67 -11.23 -10.71
N SER A 170 -10.75 -10.50 -10.40
CA SER A 170 -10.68 -9.09 -9.98
C SER A 170 -9.96 -8.93 -8.64
N ALA A 171 -10.21 -9.80 -7.67
CA ALA A 171 -9.52 -9.77 -6.38
C ALA A 171 -8.01 -10.00 -6.53
N PHE A 172 -7.60 -11.03 -7.30
CA PHE A 172 -6.18 -11.31 -7.54
C PHE A 172 -5.50 -10.24 -8.39
N MET A 173 -6.20 -9.65 -9.36
CA MET A 173 -5.70 -8.50 -10.09
C MET A 173 -5.51 -7.29 -9.17
N SER A 174 -6.49 -7.01 -8.30
CA SER A 174 -6.45 -5.91 -7.34
C SER A 174 -5.31 -6.08 -6.33
N TYR A 175 -5.05 -7.32 -5.90
CA TYR A 175 -3.87 -7.65 -5.10
C TYR A 175 -2.59 -7.25 -5.83
N LYS A 176 -2.41 -7.72 -7.08
CA LYS A 176 -1.20 -7.40 -7.87
C LYS A 176 -1.02 -5.90 -8.12
N LEU A 177 -2.11 -5.14 -8.25
CA LEU A 177 -2.05 -3.68 -8.44
C LEU A 177 -1.73 -2.92 -7.15
N GLY A 178 -2.15 -3.43 -5.99
CA GLY A 178 -1.87 -2.82 -4.69
C GLY A 178 -0.57 -3.28 -4.03
N GLU A 179 0.14 -4.24 -4.63
CA GLU A 179 1.39 -4.77 -4.10
C GLU A 179 2.54 -3.85 -4.41
N ILE A 180 3.20 -3.34 -3.37
CA ILE A 180 4.43 -2.59 -3.53
C ILE A 180 5.56 -3.54 -3.92
N TYR A 181 6.21 -3.26 -5.05
CA TYR A 181 7.34 -4.02 -5.54
C TYR A 181 8.61 -3.67 -4.77
N LYS A 182 9.37 -4.69 -4.32
CA LYS A 182 10.48 -4.53 -3.36
C LYS A 182 11.85 -4.86 -3.96
N SER A 183 11.95 -4.91 -5.29
CA SER A 183 13.18 -5.32 -5.99
C SER A 183 13.47 -4.45 -7.20
N VAL A 184 13.25 -3.14 -7.06
CA VAL A 184 13.63 -2.16 -8.08
C VAL A 184 15.15 -2.21 -8.27
N PRO A 185 15.68 -2.21 -9.51
CA PRO A 185 17.12 -2.25 -9.76
C PRO A 185 17.75 -0.86 -9.55
N ILE A 186 17.98 -0.53 -8.28
CA ILE A 186 18.60 0.70 -7.76
C ILE A 186 19.71 0.36 -6.77
N GLU A 187 20.59 1.33 -6.49
CA GLU A 187 21.52 1.26 -5.36
C GLU A 187 20.72 1.24 -4.04
N THR A 188 21.11 0.39 -3.10
CA THR A 188 20.46 0.27 -1.79
C THR A 188 21.43 0.49 -0.63
N ASP A 189 22.75 0.49 -0.89
CA ASP A 189 23.74 0.85 0.11
C ASP A 189 24.01 2.36 0.04
N TYR A 190 23.52 3.08 1.05
CA TYR A 190 23.68 4.52 1.17
C TYR A 190 24.43 4.95 2.43
N SER A 191 25.09 4.00 3.09
CA SER A 191 26.01 4.18 4.22
C SER A 191 27.05 5.27 3.99
#